data_AF-A0A368HKY2-F1
#
_entry.id   AF-A0A368HKY2-F1
#
_cell.length_a   1.000
_cell.length_b   1.000
_cell.length_c   1.000
_cell.angle_alpha   90.00
_cell.angle_beta   90.00
_cell.angle_gamma   90.00
#
_symmetry.space_group_name_H-M   'P 1'
#
loop_
_entity.id
_entity.type
_entity.pdbx_description
1 polymer ?
#
loop_
_entity_poly.entity_id
_entity_poly.type
_entity_poly.pdbx_seq_one_letter_code
_entity_poly.pdbx_strand_id
1 'polypeptide(L)'
;MSTESMQFEWPEGNPSNEAEFDRLMWALDKHLAERRGQPLHRLMGFYIEDALREARLDCGVTYAWRSESAREPGYAGEPLVAKAYRWYGQVYGVKVSGRNAVADMWSSGFFPAMLGNEAVWKVRIPIRTMGWPHVVCDAEDFKGSEGDSYVSHDAETVNVLRLVENLPLKLIDYMSEAEQTDLTAVCAMALCAMGWLHAARKILAANKTVAKKDRELLQHTRQDYVSSTVNLLAYNYAQSRWSSSQAIEKMIKGLLTLAGKKYPNVHDLSTLAGIMKKGIKVAPREDCVEIGMWPASARYDDTRTTLDECLQANHAVLRLAEQFSKDDMVVELLDGARAK
;
A
#
# COMPACT_ATOMS: atom_id res chain seq x y z
N MET A 1 0.02 -30.55 26.15
CA MET A 1 -1.39 -30.14 26.02
C MET A 1 -1.77 -30.28 24.56
N SER A 2 -2.50 -31.34 24.21
CA SER A 2 -3.05 -31.53 22.87
C SER A 2 -4.21 -30.53 22.71
N THR A 3 -4.08 -29.59 21.79
CA THR A 3 -5.22 -28.81 21.32
C THR A 3 -6.14 -29.76 20.56
N GLU A 4 -7.21 -30.24 21.19
CA GLU A 4 -8.35 -30.80 20.46
C GLU A 4 -8.83 -29.73 19.49
N SER A 5 -8.61 -29.94 18.19
CA SER A 5 -9.23 -29.10 17.17
C SER A 5 -10.72 -29.37 17.21
N MET A 6 -11.50 -28.49 17.84
CA MET A 6 -12.95 -28.48 17.64
C MET A 6 -13.21 -28.44 16.13
N GLN A 7 -13.83 -29.48 15.60
CA GLN A 7 -14.27 -29.48 14.20
C GLN A 7 -15.36 -28.42 14.07
N PHE A 8 -15.10 -27.41 13.25
CA PHE A 8 -16.11 -26.41 12.90
C PHE A 8 -17.20 -27.08 12.06
N GLU A 9 -18.46 -26.96 12.47
CA GLU A 9 -19.61 -27.50 11.73
C GLU A 9 -20.20 -26.43 10.81
N TRP A 10 -20.26 -26.76 9.52
CA TRP A 10 -20.85 -25.89 8.49
C TRP A 10 -22.35 -26.12 8.38
N PRO A 11 -23.14 -25.09 8.04
CA PRO A 11 -24.52 -25.28 7.59
C PRO A 11 -24.58 -26.22 6.38
N GLU A 12 -25.63 -27.05 6.31
CA GLU A 12 -25.77 -28.05 5.23
C GLU A 12 -26.21 -27.41 3.90
N GLY A 13 -25.40 -27.62 2.86
CA GLY A 13 -25.75 -27.30 1.47
C GLY A 13 -25.78 -25.81 1.13
N ASN A 14 -26.05 -25.52 -0.15
CA ASN A 14 -26.19 -24.13 -0.61
C ASN A 14 -27.44 -23.50 0.02
N PRO A 15 -27.37 -22.23 0.46
CA PRO A 15 -28.54 -21.51 0.93
C PRO A 15 -29.65 -21.47 -0.11
N SER A 16 -30.89 -21.63 0.33
CA SER A 16 -32.07 -21.50 -0.53
C SER A 16 -32.74 -20.13 -0.41
N ASN A 17 -32.38 -19.36 0.60
CA ASN A 17 -32.96 -18.05 0.93
C ASN A 17 -31.97 -17.15 1.71
N GLU A 18 -32.33 -15.87 1.86
CA GLU A 18 -31.49 -14.85 2.50
C GLU A 18 -31.18 -15.18 3.97
N ALA A 19 -32.13 -15.77 4.71
CA ALA A 19 -31.91 -16.10 6.11
C ALA A 19 -30.91 -17.25 6.30
N GLU A 20 -30.93 -18.24 5.40
CA GLU A 20 -29.92 -19.30 5.35
C GLU A 20 -28.56 -18.75 4.93
N PHE A 21 -28.54 -17.84 3.96
CA PHE A 21 -27.33 -17.18 3.50
C PHE A 21 -26.68 -16.36 4.61
N ASP A 22 -27.45 -15.55 5.34
CA ASP A 22 -26.95 -14.78 6.49
C ASP A 22 -26.36 -15.68 7.57
N ARG A 23 -27.03 -16.80 7.90
CA ARG A 23 -26.49 -17.78 8.86
C ARG A 23 -25.17 -18.37 8.39
N LEU A 24 -25.07 -18.71 7.12
CA LEU A 24 -23.84 -19.19 6.51
C LEU A 24 -22.73 -18.13 6.62
N MET A 25 -23.02 -16.87 6.31
CA MET A 25 -22.02 -15.80 6.34
C MET A 25 -21.51 -15.51 7.75
N TRP A 26 -22.38 -15.56 8.77
CA TRP A 26 -21.95 -15.46 10.17
C TRP A 26 -21.09 -16.64 10.60
N ALA A 27 -21.43 -17.87 10.18
CA ALA A 27 -20.62 -19.06 10.44
C ALA A 27 -19.24 -18.93 9.78
N LEU A 28 -19.21 -18.54 8.49
CA LEU A 28 -18.00 -18.30 7.74
C LEU A 28 -17.12 -17.23 8.39
N ASP A 29 -17.70 -16.11 8.84
CA ASP A 29 -16.93 -15.07 9.53
C ASP A 29 -16.32 -15.57 10.84
N LYS A 30 -17.09 -16.31 11.65
CA LYS A 30 -16.57 -16.90 12.89
C LYS A 30 -15.38 -17.82 12.60
N HIS A 31 -15.50 -18.69 11.61
CA HIS A 31 -14.42 -19.59 11.19
C HIS A 31 -13.16 -18.83 10.72
N LEU A 32 -13.34 -17.80 9.89
CA LEU A 32 -12.23 -16.96 9.42
C LEU A 32 -11.63 -16.11 10.55
N ALA A 33 -12.41 -15.67 11.53
CA ALA A 33 -11.95 -14.94 12.70
C ALA A 33 -10.98 -15.76 13.54
N GLU A 34 -11.33 -17.03 13.79
CA GLU A 34 -10.52 -17.98 14.57
C GLU A 34 -9.19 -18.30 13.88
N ARG A 35 -9.15 -18.30 12.54
CA ARG A 35 -7.96 -18.66 11.76
C ARG A 35 -7.07 -17.49 11.34
N ARG A 36 -7.64 -16.31 11.05
CA ARG A 36 -6.96 -15.23 10.31
C ARG A 36 -6.97 -13.86 11.02
N GLY A 37 -7.64 -13.76 12.17
CA GLY A 37 -7.59 -12.55 13.00
C GLY A 37 -8.45 -11.41 12.46
N GLN A 38 -7.85 -10.28 12.07
CA GLN A 38 -8.57 -9.03 11.77
C GLN A 38 -9.57 -9.15 10.60
N PRO A 39 -10.73 -8.45 10.64
CA PRO A 39 -11.75 -8.50 9.60
C PRO A 39 -11.25 -8.27 8.17
N LEU A 40 -10.29 -7.36 7.96
CA LEU A 40 -9.74 -7.04 6.64
C LEU A 40 -9.02 -8.23 5.99
N HIS A 41 -8.32 -9.05 6.77
CA HIS A 41 -7.65 -10.24 6.25
C HIS A 41 -8.62 -11.35 5.87
N ARG A 42 -9.89 -11.26 6.26
CA ARG A 42 -10.92 -12.27 5.95
C ARG A 42 -11.50 -12.08 4.55
N LEU A 43 -11.34 -10.90 3.93
CA LEU A 43 -11.86 -10.59 2.59
C LEU A 43 -10.96 -10.95 1.41
N MET A 44 -9.80 -11.54 1.63
CA MET A 44 -8.99 -11.97 0.48
C MET A 44 -9.79 -13.01 -0.32
N GLY A 45 -9.97 -12.76 -1.62
CA GLY A 45 -10.41 -13.69 -2.69
C GLY A 45 -10.52 -15.15 -2.24
N PHE A 46 -9.30 -15.67 -2.08
CA PHE A 46 -8.99 -17.04 -1.77
C PHE A 46 -9.53 -17.54 -0.43
N TYR A 47 -9.63 -16.72 0.63
CA TYR A 47 -10.06 -17.20 1.94
C TYR A 47 -11.56 -17.38 2.05
N ILE A 48 -12.35 -16.49 1.44
CA ILE A 48 -13.81 -16.68 1.37
C ILE A 48 -14.08 -17.91 0.50
N GLU A 49 -13.44 -18.02 -0.65
CA GLU A 49 -13.58 -19.19 -1.51
C GLU A 49 -13.13 -20.49 -0.84
N ASP A 50 -11.97 -20.49 -0.17
CA ASP A 50 -11.47 -21.66 0.55
C ASP A 50 -12.43 -22.07 1.68
N ALA A 51 -12.99 -21.11 2.42
CA ALA A 51 -13.98 -21.39 3.45
C ALA A 51 -15.28 -21.95 2.86
N LEU A 52 -15.76 -21.41 1.74
CA LEU A 52 -16.94 -21.93 1.02
C LEU A 52 -16.68 -23.34 0.46
N ARG A 53 -15.47 -23.62 -0.04
CA ARG A 53 -15.05 -24.98 -0.47
C ARG A 53 -14.95 -25.95 0.72
N GLU A 54 -14.41 -25.51 1.84
CA GLU A 54 -14.38 -26.28 3.10
C GLU A 54 -15.81 -26.63 3.56
N ALA A 55 -16.75 -25.70 3.37
CA ALA A 55 -18.18 -25.90 3.59
C ALA A 55 -18.87 -26.77 2.53
N ARG A 56 -18.13 -27.27 1.52
CA ARG A 56 -18.63 -28.08 0.40
C ARG A 56 -19.73 -27.39 -0.42
N LEU A 57 -19.65 -26.07 -0.51
CA LEU A 57 -20.60 -25.26 -1.28
C LEU A 57 -20.14 -25.13 -2.73
N ASP A 58 -21.12 -25.01 -3.62
CA ASP A 58 -20.85 -24.73 -5.02
C ASP A 58 -20.54 -23.25 -5.19
N CYS A 59 -19.26 -22.89 -5.17
CA CYS A 59 -18.77 -21.51 -5.23
C CYS A 59 -18.03 -21.17 -6.54
N GLY A 60 -17.95 -22.12 -7.49
CA GLY A 60 -17.20 -21.93 -8.74
C GLY A 60 -15.69 -21.72 -8.54
N VAL A 61 -15.01 -21.31 -9.63
CA VAL A 61 -13.59 -20.89 -9.63
C VAL A 61 -13.54 -19.47 -10.16
N THR A 62 -13.43 -18.46 -9.28
CA THR A 62 -13.44 -17.06 -9.70
C THR A 62 -12.37 -16.26 -9.00
N TYR A 63 -11.25 -15.99 -9.69
CA TYR A 63 -10.18 -15.10 -9.19
C TYR A 63 -10.60 -13.61 -9.17
N ALA A 64 -11.75 -13.27 -9.76
CA ALA A 64 -12.37 -11.95 -9.75
C ALA A 64 -13.89 -12.13 -9.78
N TRP A 65 -14.62 -11.49 -8.85
CA TRP A 65 -16.08 -11.48 -8.84
C TRP A 65 -16.58 -10.17 -9.46
N ARG A 66 -17.73 -10.24 -10.16
CA ARG A 66 -18.40 -9.06 -10.70
C ARG A 66 -19.46 -8.57 -9.71
N SER A 67 -19.53 -7.26 -9.48
CA SER A 67 -20.53 -6.66 -8.59
C SER A 67 -21.96 -6.93 -9.01
N GLU A 68 -22.18 -7.11 -10.30
CA GLU A 68 -23.47 -7.39 -10.90
C GLU A 68 -23.95 -8.80 -10.51
N SER A 69 -23.04 -9.78 -10.39
CA SER A 69 -23.33 -11.16 -10.01
C SER A 69 -23.96 -11.26 -8.62
N ALA A 70 -23.72 -10.29 -7.73
CA ALA A 70 -24.37 -10.25 -6.41
C ALA A 70 -25.89 -10.00 -6.50
N ARG A 71 -26.37 -9.44 -7.62
CA ARG A 71 -27.80 -9.18 -7.89
C ARG A 71 -28.50 -10.35 -8.56
N GLU A 72 -27.75 -11.31 -9.09
CA GLU A 72 -28.32 -12.50 -9.71
C GLU A 72 -29.08 -13.36 -8.67
N PRO A 73 -30.14 -14.07 -9.09
CA PRO A 73 -30.89 -14.96 -8.21
C PRO A 73 -30.06 -16.22 -7.86
N GLY A 74 -30.33 -16.78 -6.67
CA GLY A 74 -29.69 -18.01 -6.19
C GLY A 74 -28.43 -17.80 -5.34
N TYR A 75 -27.94 -18.89 -4.74
CA TYR A 75 -26.77 -18.92 -3.85
C TYR A 75 -25.82 -20.07 -4.19
N ALA A 76 -25.52 -20.22 -5.48
CA ALA A 76 -24.53 -21.16 -6.00
C ALA A 76 -23.65 -20.46 -7.04
N GLY A 77 -22.48 -21.03 -7.34
CA GLY A 77 -21.51 -20.51 -8.29
C GLY A 77 -21.01 -19.10 -7.96
N GLU A 78 -20.82 -18.29 -8.99
CA GLU A 78 -20.37 -16.89 -8.87
C GLU A 78 -21.34 -16.01 -8.04
N PRO A 79 -22.68 -16.12 -8.16
CA PRO A 79 -23.61 -15.39 -7.29
C PRO A 79 -23.40 -15.60 -5.79
N LEU A 80 -23.08 -16.81 -5.34
CA LEU A 80 -22.78 -17.09 -3.92
C LEU A 80 -21.58 -16.27 -3.45
N VAL A 81 -20.49 -16.33 -4.22
CA VAL A 81 -19.25 -15.61 -3.91
C VAL A 81 -19.49 -14.10 -3.91
N ALA A 82 -20.13 -13.57 -4.97
CA ALA A 82 -20.41 -12.15 -5.08
C ALA A 82 -21.33 -11.62 -3.95
N LYS A 83 -22.36 -12.40 -3.56
CA LYS A 83 -23.19 -12.08 -2.39
C LYS A 83 -22.40 -12.12 -1.09
N ALA A 84 -21.47 -13.08 -0.90
CA ALA A 84 -20.60 -13.14 0.27
C ALA A 84 -19.76 -11.86 0.42
N TYR A 85 -19.15 -11.37 -0.67
CA TYR A 85 -18.45 -10.09 -0.69
C TYR A 85 -19.35 -8.91 -0.34
N ARG A 86 -20.55 -8.87 -0.94
CA ARG A 86 -21.55 -7.83 -0.61
C ARG A 86 -22.00 -7.90 0.85
N TRP A 87 -22.11 -9.10 1.44
CA TRP A 87 -22.52 -9.28 2.83
C TRP A 87 -21.49 -8.72 3.80
N TYR A 88 -20.21 -9.10 3.64
CA TYR A 88 -19.10 -8.45 4.36
C TYR A 88 -19.10 -6.95 4.14
N GLY A 89 -19.49 -6.61 2.90
CA GLY A 89 -19.80 -5.29 2.44
C GLY A 89 -20.72 -4.51 3.41
N GLN A 90 -21.87 -5.09 3.66
CA GLN A 90 -22.94 -4.51 4.45
C GLN A 90 -22.66 -4.58 5.96
N VAL A 91 -22.04 -5.67 6.44
CA VAL A 91 -21.86 -5.94 7.88
C VAL A 91 -20.75 -5.11 8.51
N TYR A 92 -19.60 -4.96 7.85
CA TYR A 92 -18.48 -4.23 8.44
C TYR A 92 -18.34 -2.79 7.94
N GLY A 93 -19.16 -2.39 6.98
CA GLY A 93 -19.18 -1.02 6.43
C GLY A 93 -17.80 -0.60 5.89
N VAL A 94 -17.55 0.72 5.83
CA VAL A 94 -16.34 1.34 5.25
C VAL A 94 -15.02 0.74 5.75
N LYS A 95 -15.00 0.06 6.91
CA LYS A 95 -13.81 -0.65 7.42
C LYS A 95 -13.38 -1.84 6.55
N VAL A 96 -14.27 -2.39 5.73
CA VAL A 96 -14.01 -3.60 4.93
C VAL A 96 -14.77 -3.60 3.59
N SER A 97 -15.71 -2.68 3.36
CA SER A 97 -16.63 -2.71 2.21
C SER A 97 -16.74 -1.49 1.33
N GLY A 98 -16.12 -0.38 1.73
CA GLY A 98 -16.11 0.77 0.84
C GLY A 98 -15.44 0.36 -0.45
N ARG A 99 -15.77 1.07 -1.55
CA ARG A 99 -14.90 1.26 -2.73
C ARG A 99 -13.41 1.27 -2.35
N ASN A 100 -13.13 1.81 -1.16
CA ASN A 100 -11.82 1.89 -0.54
C ASN A 100 -11.24 0.63 0.11
N ALA A 101 -12.01 -0.29 0.68
CA ALA A 101 -11.45 -1.34 1.53
C ALA A 101 -10.85 -2.52 0.74
N VAL A 102 -11.51 -2.97 -0.33
CA VAL A 102 -10.93 -3.94 -1.27
C VAL A 102 -9.71 -3.29 -1.96
N ALA A 103 -9.83 -2.04 -2.39
CA ALA A 103 -8.72 -1.31 -2.99
C ALA A 103 -7.55 -1.04 -2.02
N ASP A 104 -7.81 -0.81 -0.73
CA ASP A 104 -6.78 -0.67 0.31
C ASP A 104 -6.13 -2.02 0.62
N MET A 105 -6.86 -3.14 0.49
CA MET A 105 -6.33 -4.50 0.60
C MET A 105 -5.40 -4.84 -0.57
N TRP A 106 -5.69 -4.33 -1.77
CA TRP A 106 -4.84 -4.43 -2.96
C TRP A 106 -3.87 -3.26 -3.11
N SER A 107 -3.60 -2.53 -2.03
CA SER A 107 -2.69 -1.40 -2.03
C SER A 107 -1.44 -1.64 -1.16
N SER A 108 -0.27 -1.32 -1.71
CA SER A 108 1.01 -1.37 -1.00
C SER A 108 1.26 -0.12 -0.13
N GLY A 109 0.44 0.92 -0.32
CA GLY A 109 0.53 2.21 0.34
C GLY A 109 -0.20 3.30 -0.45
N PHE A 110 0.07 4.55 -0.14
CA PHE A 110 -0.50 5.67 -0.88
C PHE A 110 0.55 6.77 -1.00
N PHE A 111 0.35 7.64 -1.98
CA PHE A 111 1.14 8.86 -2.14
C PHE A 111 0.19 10.06 -2.31
N PRO A 112 0.60 11.25 -1.85
CA PRO A 112 -0.13 12.47 -2.12
C PRO A 112 0.21 12.98 -3.52
N ALA A 113 -0.80 13.43 -4.27
CA ALA A 113 -0.63 14.12 -5.54
C ALA A 113 -1.45 15.41 -5.54
N MET A 114 -0.90 16.48 -6.09
CA MET A 114 -1.63 17.74 -6.25
C MET A 114 -2.39 17.72 -7.58
N LEU A 115 -3.70 17.95 -7.55
CA LEU A 115 -4.56 17.96 -8.74
C LEU A 115 -5.55 19.14 -8.68
N GLY A 116 -5.80 19.78 -9.82
CA GLY A 116 -6.69 20.92 -9.95
C GLY A 116 -6.14 22.17 -9.25
N ASN A 117 -7.02 22.89 -8.55
CA ASN A 117 -6.65 24.12 -7.83
C ASN A 117 -5.91 23.82 -6.52
N GLU A 118 -4.70 23.24 -6.62
CA GLU A 118 -3.77 22.99 -5.50
C GLU A 118 -4.31 22.04 -4.41
N ALA A 119 -5.34 21.25 -4.73
CA ALA A 119 -5.88 20.27 -3.80
C ALA A 119 -5.00 19.01 -3.78
N VAL A 120 -4.70 18.52 -2.57
CA VAL A 120 -3.94 17.27 -2.42
C VAL A 120 -4.90 16.09 -2.35
N TRP A 121 -4.70 15.16 -3.27
CA TRP A 121 -5.42 13.91 -3.35
C TRP A 121 -4.59 12.75 -2.84
N LYS A 122 -5.26 11.79 -2.21
CA LYS A 122 -4.68 10.52 -1.82
C LYS A 122 -4.76 9.57 -3.01
N VAL A 123 -3.61 9.10 -3.48
CA VAL A 123 -3.50 8.18 -4.60
C VAL A 123 -2.99 6.83 -4.10
N ARG A 124 -3.69 5.75 -4.42
CA ARG A 124 -3.29 4.39 -4.02
C ARG A 124 -2.10 3.91 -4.83
N ILE A 125 -1.29 3.05 -4.23
CA ILE A 125 -0.20 2.36 -4.91
C ILE A 125 -0.60 0.90 -5.03
N PRO A 126 -1.01 0.40 -6.21
CA PRO A 126 -1.48 -0.98 -6.34
C PRO A 126 -0.40 -2.00 -5.94
N ILE A 127 -0.83 -3.13 -5.39
CA ILE A 127 0.05 -4.26 -5.08
C ILE A 127 0.53 -4.89 -6.38
N ARG A 128 1.84 -5.13 -6.45
CA ARG A 128 2.47 -5.88 -7.52
C ARG A 128 2.10 -7.36 -7.42
N THR A 129 1.14 -7.81 -8.23
CA THR A 129 0.78 -9.24 -8.32
C THR A 129 1.65 -9.97 -9.35
N MET A 130 1.85 -9.38 -10.55
CA MET A 130 2.76 -9.88 -11.60
C MET A 130 3.30 -8.71 -12.45
N GLY A 131 4.58 -8.74 -12.83
CA GLY A 131 5.17 -7.75 -13.74
C GLY A 131 5.31 -6.33 -13.18
N TRP A 132 5.70 -5.39 -14.04
CA TRP A 132 5.61 -3.95 -13.75
C TRP A 132 4.38 -3.42 -14.50
N PRO A 133 3.38 -2.87 -13.82
CA PRO A 133 2.24 -2.32 -14.53
C PRO A 133 2.69 -1.09 -15.34
N HIS A 134 2.26 -1.04 -16.59
CA HIS A 134 2.28 0.15 -17.41
C HIS A 134 1.25 1.14 -16.86
N VAL A 135 1.73 2.28 -16.37
CA VAL A 135 0.86 3.32 -15.79
C VAL A 135 0.45 4.28 -16.90
N VAL A 136 -0.86 4.49 -17.05
CA VAL A 136 -1.44 5.45 -17.99
C VAL A 136 -2.33 6.44 -17.25
N CYS A 137 -2.55 7.61 -17.83
CA CYS A 137 -3.59 8.54 -17.42
C CYS A 137 -4.53 8.72 -18.61
N ASP A 138 -5.66 8.02 -18.59
CA ASP A 138 -6.62 8.01 -19.70
C ASP A 138 -8.00 8.44 -19.20
N ALA A 139 -8.40 9.66 -19.55
CA ALA A 139 -9.67 10.23 -19.15
C ALA A 139 -10.87 9.52 -19.78
N GLU A 140 -10.75 9.04 -21.02
CA GLU A 140 -11.83 8.40 -21.76
C GLU A 140 -12.07 6.99 -21.23
N ASP A 141 -11.00 6.23 -20.96
CA ASP A 141 -11.11 4.94 -20.26
C ASP A 141 -11.79 5.11 -18.89
N PHE A 142 -11.39 6.13 -18.12
CA PHE A 142 -11.97 6.38 -16.80
C PHE A 142 -13.47 6.72 -16.86
N LYS A 143 -13.89 7.52 -17.85
CA LYS A 143 -15.29 7.92 -18.04
C LYS A 143 -16.15 6.80 -18.63
N GLY A 144 -15.59 6.01 -19.55
CA GLY A 144 -16.29 4.97 -20.29
C GLY A 144 -16.47 3.66 -19.52
N SER A 145 -15.70 3.41 -18.47
CA SER A 145 -15.87 2.24 -17.63
C SER A 145 -16.98 2.42 -16.59
N GLU A 146 -18.19 1.97 -16.92
CA GLU A 146 -19.19 1.65 -15.90
C GLU A 146 -18.78 0.33 -15.20
N GLY A 147 -17.91 0.41 -14.20
CA GLY A 147 -17.55 -0.78 -13.42
C GLY A 147 -16.30 -0.61 -12.54
N ASP A 148 -16.38 -1.18 -11.33
CA ASP A 148 -15.42 -1.10 -10.22
C ASP A 148 -14.10 -1.88 -10.45
N SER A 149 -13.74 -2.24 -11.69
CA SER A 149 -12.51 -2.97 -11.94
C SER A 149 -11.31 -2.03 -11.88
N TYR A 150 -10.55 -2.10 -10.79
CA TYR A 150 -9.27 -1.38 -10.60
C TYR A 150 -8.16 -1.83 -11.55
N VAL A 151 -8.37 -2.95 -12.24
CA VAL A 151 -7.43 -3.57 -13.15
C VAL A 151 -8.18 -3.74 -14.47
N SER A 152 -7.63 -3.18 -15.56
CA SER A 152 -8.17 -3.48 -16.88
C SER A 152 -8.09 -5.01 -17.13
N HIS A 153 -8.93 -5.55 -18.01
CA HIS A 153 -8.93 -7.00 -18.30
C HIS A 153 -7.56 -7.55 -18.74
N ASP A 154 -6.65 -6.67 -19.16
CA ASP A 154 -5.23 -6.95 -19.33
C ASP A 154 -4.47 -6.43 -18.11
N ALA A 155 -4.04 -7.35 -17.23
CA ALA A 155 -3.38 -7.07 -15.94
C ALA A 155 -2.04 -6.30 -16.02
N GLU A 156 -1.69 -5.78 -17.20
CA GLU A 156 -0.46 -5.07 -17.50
C GLU A 156 -0.63 -3.54 -17.49
N THR A 157 -1.84 -3.00 -17.70
CA THR A 157 -2.05 -1.54 -17.70
C THR A 157 -2.92 -1.07 -16.55
N VAL A 158 -2.47 -0.02 -15.85
CA VAL A 158 -3.18 0.62 -14.75
C VAL A 158 -3.44 2.08 -15.08
N ASN A 159 -4.71 2.46 -15.14
CA ASN A 159 -5.11 3.85 -15.26
C ASN A 159 -5.02 4.55 -13.89
N VAL A 160 -4.09 5.49 -13.75
CA VAL A 160 -3.79 6.18 -12.48
C VAL A 160 -4.99 6.95 -11.92
N LEU A 161 -5.92 7.41 -12.77
CA LEU A 161 -7.13 8.10 -12.34
C LEU A 161 -8.01 7.21 -11.44
N ARG A 162 -8.01 5.89 -11.67
CA ARG A 162 -8.73 4.90 -10.83
C ARG A 162 -8.10 4.69 -9.46
N LEU A 163 -6.84 5.12 -9.28
CA LEU A 163 -6.12 5.04 -8.03
C LEU A 163 -6.35 6.26 -7.14
N VAL A 164 -6.86 7.36 -7.69
CA VAL A 164 -7.15 8.58 -6.94
C VAL A 164 -8.44 8.40 -6.13
N GLU A 165 -8.33 8.53 -4.81
CA GLU A 165 -9.44 8.28 -3.91
C GLU A 165 -10.55 9.35 -4.08
N ASN A 166 -11.76 8.91 -4.40
CA ASN A 166 -12.94 9.76 -4.57
C ASN A 166 -12.80 10.86 -5.65
N LEU A 167 -12.03 10.61 -6.72
CA LEU A 167 -11.84 11.56 -7.82
C LEU A 167 -13.18 11.91 -8.51
N PRO A 168 -13.62 13.18 -8.50
CA PRO A 168 -14.82 13.60 -9.20
C PRO A 168 -14.60 13.56 -10.72
N LEU A 169 -15.55 12.99 -11.47
CA LEU A 169 -15.51 12.94 -12.94
C LEU A 169 -15.24 14.32 -13.56
N LYS A 170 -15.90 15.35 -13.03
CA LYS A 170 -15.75 16.73 -13.51
C LYS A 170 -14.36 17.32 -13.28
N LEU A 171 -13.59 16.82 -12.31
CA LEU A 171 -12.22 17.31 -12.09
C LEU A 171 -11.31 16.91 -13.25
N ILE A 172 -11.53 15.74 -13.84
CA ILE A 172 -10.75 15.21 -14.96
C ILE A 172 -10.86 16.12 -16.18
N ASP A 173 -12.04 16.70 -16.42
CA ASP A 173 -12.27 17.65 -17.51
C ASP A 173 -11.45 18.94 -17.38
N TYR A 174 -10.93 19.23 -16.18
CA TYR A 174 -10.11 20.41 -15.90
C TYR A 174 -8.63 20.09 -15.73
N MET A 175 -8.22 18.81 -15.77
CA MET A 175 -6.82 18.44 -15.63
C MET A 175 -6.04 18.78 -16.90
N SER A 176 -5.00 19.60 -16.74
CA SER A 176 -4.03 19.88 -17.78
C SER A 176 -3.21 18.63 -18.14
N GLU A 177 -2.65 18.61 -19.34
CA GLU A 177 -1.73 17.55 -19.79
C GLU A 177 -0.49 17.43 -18.87
N ALA A 178 -0.03 18.55 -18.32
CA ALA A 178 1.05 18.58 -17.35
C ALA A 178 0.67 17.84 -16.06
N GLU A 179 -0.50 18.11 -15.48
CA GLU A 179 -0.98 17.40 -14.28
C GLU A 179 -1.15 15.90 -14.52
N GLN A 180 -1.65 15.52 -15.70
CA GLN A 180 -1.78 14.10 -16.08
C GLN A 180 -0.41 13.41 -16.19
N THR A 181 0.56 14.09 -16.81
CA THR A 181 1.94 13.61 -16.94
C THR A 181 2.60 13.47 -15.57
N ASP A 182 2.46 14.48 -14.71
CA ASP A 182 3.01 14.48 -13.36
C ASP A 182 2.38 13.39 -12.50
N LEU A 183 1.06 13.21 -12.55
CA LEU A 183 0.36 12.16 -11.82
C LEU A 183 0.84 10.76 -12.25
N THR A 184 0.97 10.51 -13.55
CA THR A 184 1.52 9.25 -14.08
C THR A 184 2.96 9.03 -13.62
N ALA A 185 3.82 10.04 -13.74
CA ALA A 185 5.22 9.96 -13.36
C ALA A 185 5.41 9.67 -11.86
N VAL A 186 4.67 10.38 -11.01
CA VAL A 186 4.72 10.17 -9.55
C VAL A 186 4.18 8.79 -9.19
N CYS A 187 3.12 8.31 -9.86
CA CYS A 187 2.60 6.96 -9.64
C CYS A 187 3.63 5.87 -9.99
N ALA A 188 4.28 5.97 -11.14
CA ALA A 188 5.33 5.04 -11.56
C ALA A 188 6.51 5.03 -10.57
N MET A 189 6.96 6.20 -10.13
CA MET A 189 7.97 6.35 -9.09
C MET A 189 7.53 5.69 -7.77
N ALA A 190 6.30 5.97 -7.31
CA ALA A 190 5.76 5.45 -6.06
C ALA A 190 5.66 3.91 -6.08
N LEU A 191 5.25 3.33 -7.21
CA LEU A 191 5.23 1.89 -7.44
C LEU A 191 6.63 1.28 -7.31
N CYS A 192 7.63 1.90 -7.93
CA CYS A 192 9.01 1.45 -7.86
C CYS A 192 9.56 1.52 -6.43
N ALA A 193 9.43 2.69 -5.80
CA ALA A 193 9.89 2.98 -4.46
C ALA A 193 9.29 2.02 -3.40
N MET A 194 7.96 1.87 -3.40
CA MET A 194 7.29 1.05 -2.39
C MET A 194 7.49 -0.45 -2.60
N GLY A 195 7.57 -0.89 -3.86
CA GLY A 195 7.93 -2.26 -4.20
C GLY A 195 9.32 -2.62 -3.67
N TRP A 196 10.30 -1.74 -3.89
CA TRP A 196 11.66 -1.91 -3.37
C TRP A 196 11.70 -1.88 -1.84
N LEU A 197 11.07 -0.89 -1.20
CA LEU A 197 11.11 -0.75 0.26
C LEU A 197 10.49 -1.98 0.95
N HIS A 198 9.42 -2.55 0.38
CA HIS A 198 8.82 -3.78 0.87
C HIS A 198 9.73 -5.00 0.72
N ALA A 199 10.55 -5.09 -0.33
CA ALA A 199 11.54 -6.14 -0.47
C ALA A 199 12.71 -5.95 0.51
N ALA A 200 13.27 -4.74 0.57
CA ALA A 200 14.42 -4.40 1.40
C ALA A 200 14.13 -4.60 2.90
N ARG A 201 12.94 -4.22 3.39
CA ARG A 201 12.55 -4.46 4.79
C ARG A 201 12.53 -5.95 5.15
N LYS A 202 12.10 -6.82 4.23
CA LYS A 202 12.03 -8.27 4.49
C LYS A 202 13.43 -8.85 4.61
N ILE A 203 14.35 -8.40 3.75
CA ILE A 203 15.76 -8.81 3.78
C ILE A 203 16.40 -8.39 5.10
N LEU A 204 16.27 -7.11 5.48
CA LEU A 204 16.82 -6.61 6.75
C LEU A 204 16.21 -7.31 7.97
N ALA A 205 14.90 -7.55 7.98
CA ALA A 205 14.22 -8.24 9.07
C ALA A 205 14.70 -9.69 9.25
N ALA A 206 15.02 -10.38 8.15
CA ALA A 206 15.49 -11.76 8.16
C ALA A 206 16.99 -11.89 8.52
N ASN A 207 17.78 -10.83 8.35
CA ASN A 207 19.23 -10.88 8.54
C ASN A 207 19.61 -11.03 10.02
N LYS A 208 20.04 -12.25 10.39
CA LYS A 208 20.38 -12.59 11.78
C LYS A 208 21.68 -11.96 12.29
N THR A 209 22.53 -11.46 11.39
CA THR A 209 23.80 -10.80 11.76
C THR A 209 23.61 -9.37 12.26
N VAL A 210 22.46 -8.76 11.95
CA VAL A 210 22.07 -7.43 12.41
C VAL A 210 21.46 -7.52 13.82
N ALA A 211 21.75 -6.55 14.68
CA ALA A 211 21.17 -6.46 16.01
C ALA A 211 19.63 -6.32 15.92
N LYS A 212 18.89 -7.00 16.80
CA LYS A 212 17.42 -7.08 16.75
C LYS A 212 16.74 -5.71 16.61
N LYS A 213 17.21 -4.70 17.35
CA LYS A 213 16.66 -3.33 17.33
C LYS A 213 16.78 -2.63 15.97
N ASP A 214 17.78 -2.99 15.17
CA ASP A 214 18.08 -2.33 13.89
C ASP A 214 17.41 -3.05 12.71
N ARG A 215 16.89 -4.26 12.92
CA ARG A 215 16.16 -5.04 11.90
C ARG A 215 14.85 -4.40 11.45
N GLU A 216 14.33 -3.46 12.24
CA GLU A 216 13.05 -2.78 12.00
C GLU A 216 13.21 -1.40 11.33
N LEU A 217 14.44 -0.93 11.07
CA LEU A 217 14.68 0.41 10.51
C LEU A 217 13.91 0.67 9.20
N LEU A 218 13.92 -0.29 8.28
CA LEU A 218 13.19 -0.17 7.00
C LEU A 218 11.68 -0.38 7.15
N GLN A 219 11.23 -1.08 8.20
CA GLN A 219 9.80 -1.14 8.55
C GLN A 219 9.34 0.22 9.09
N HIS A 220 10.13 0.85 9.97
CA HIS A 220 9.87 2.18 10.49
C HIS A 220 9.91 3.24 9.38
N THR A 221 10.84 3.12 8.42
CA THR A 221 10.87 3.97 7.20
C THR A 221 9.50 4.00 6.51
N ARG A 222 8.90 2.82 6.29
CA ARG A 222 7.56 2.72 5.67
C ARG A 222 6.48 3.37 6.55
N GLN A 223 6.53 3.16 7.86
CA GLN A 223 5.55 3.73 8.78
C GLN A 223 5.64 5.27 8.83
N ASP A 224 6.85 5.81 8.83
CA ASP A 224 7.10 7.24 8.79
C ASP A 224 6.64 7.86 7.47
N TYR A 225 6.86 7.20 6.33
CA TYR A 225 6.33 7.65 5.04
C TYR A 225 4.79 7.65 4.99
N VAL A 226 4.16 6.60 5.50
CA VAL A 226 2.69 6.55 5.62
C VAL A 226 2.21 7.69 6.54
N SER A 227 2.88 7.89 7.67
CA SER A 227 2.60 8.98 8.60
C SER A 227 2.75 10.35 7.94
N SER A 228 3.78 10.58 7.12
CA SER A 228 3.97 11.87 6.45
C SER A 228 2.84 12.16 5.48
N THR A 229 2.36 11.14 4.76
CA THR A 229 1.24 11.29 3.83
C THR A 229 -0.08 11.55 4.56
N VAL A 230 -0.37 10.82 5.64
CA VAL A 230 -1.58 11.04 6.46
C VAL A 230 -1.59 12.44 7.05
N ASN A 231 -0.46 12.91 7.59
CA ASN A 231 -0.37 14.24 8.16
C ASN A 231 -0.51 15.34 7.10
N LEU A 232 0.03 15.12 5.89
CA LEU A 232 -0.14 16.07 4.79
C LEU A 232 -1.62 16.23 4.41
N LEU A 233 -2.33 15.11 4.23
CA LEU A 233 -3.77 15.09 3.92
C LEU A 233 -4.63 15.70 5.05
N ALA A 234 -4.14 15.64 6.29
CA ALA A 234 -4.78 16.25 7.46
C ALA A 234 -4.35 17.70 7.73
N TYR A 235 -3.59 18.33 6.83
CA TYR A 235 -3.06 19.69 6.97
C TYR A 235 -2.10 19.89 8.15
N ASN A 236 -1.54 18.80 8.70
CA ASN A 236 -0.54 18.79 9.78
C ASN A 236 0.88 18.89 9.19
N TYR A 237 1.19 20.02 8.56
CA TYR A 237 2.37 20.20 7.71
C TYR A 237 3.71 19.96 8.42
N ALA A 238 3.92 20.53 9.60
CA ALA A 238 5.16 20.33 10.37
C ALA A 238 5.37 18.85 10.73
N GLN A 239 4.30 18.14 11.11
CA GLN A 239 4.36 16.71 11.39
C GLN A 239 4.62 15.89 10.12
N SER A 240 4.09 16.31 8.96
CA SER A 240 4.39 15.69 7.67
C SER A 240 5.86 15.81 7.28
N ARG A 241 6.45 17.02 7.40
CA ARG A 241 7.89 17.27 7.19
C ARG A 241 8.73 16.41 8.11
N TRP A 242 8.39 16.40 9.41
CA TRP A 242 9.08 15.60 10.39
C TRP A 242 9.07 14.10 10.05
N SER A 243 7.90 13.56 9.73
CA SER A 243 7.78 12.14 9.36
C SER A 243 8.53 11.83 8.05
N SER A 244 8.59 12.76 7.09
CA SER A 244 9.38 12.58 5.86
C SER A 244 10.90 12.53 6.15
N SER A 245 11.40 13.47 6.98
CA SER A 245 12.79 13.48 7.45
C SER A 245 13.16 12.16 8.14
N GLN A 246 12.29 11.65 9.00
CA GLN A 246 12.48 10.37 9.68
C GLN A 246 12.50 9.17 8.73
N ALA A 247 11.64 9.17 7.71
CA ALA A 247 11.66 8.12 6.71
C ALA A 247 13.01 8.07 5.99
N ILE A 248 13.54 9.23 5.56
CA ILE A 248 14.86 9.30 4.89
C ILE A 248 15.98 8.86 5.83
N GLU A 249 15.98 9.35 7.07
CA GLU A 249 16.98 9.00 8.09
C GLU A 249 17.06 7.48 8.28
N LYS A 250 15.90 6.84 8.52
CA LYS A 250 15.83 5.40 8.80
C LYS A 250 16.10 4.57 7.55
N MET A 251 15.78 5.07 6.37
CA MET A 251 16.13 4.43 5.09
C MET A 251 17.65 4.36 4.91
N ILE A 252 18.35 5.48 5.09
CA ILE A 252 19.82 5.54 5.00
C ILE A 252 20.47 4.67 6.09
N LYS A 253 20.00 4.79 7.35
CA LYS A 253 20.49 3.96 8.46
C LYS A 253 20.27 2.47 8.22
N GLY A 254 19.13 2.08 7.64
CA GLY A 254 18.84 0.69 7.27
C GLY A 254 19.83 0.12 6.25
N LEU A 255 20.17 0.89 5.22
CA LEU A 255 21.17 0.48 4.22
C LEU A 255 22.60 0.43 4.79
N LEU A 256 22.99 1.41 5.60
CA LEU A 256 24.26 1.38 6.32
C LEU A 256 24.37 0.16 7.26
N THR A 257 23.27 -0.18 7.93
CA THR A 257 23.17 -1.36 8.81
C THR A 257 23.37 -2.66 8.04
N LEU A 258 22.69 -2.81 6.89
CA LEU A 258 22.87 -3.97 6.01
C LEU A 258 24.33 -4.14 5.57
N ALA A 259 25.03 -3.04 5.32
CA ALA A 259 26.43 -3.04 4.95
C ALA A 259 27.42 -3.16 6.12
N GLY A 260 26.92 -3.33 7.35
CA GLY A 260 27.75 -3.41 8.56
C GLY A 260 28.50 -2.11 8.86
N LYS A 261 28.02 -0.96 8.38
CA LYS A 261 28.64 0.35 8.61
C LYS A 261 28.02 1.01 9.83
N LYS A 262 28.88 1.56 10.69
CA LYS A 262 28.46 2.35 11.85
C LYS A 262 28.09 3.76 11.43
N TYR A 263 27.13 4.34 12.12
CA TYR A 263 26.73 5.74 11.99
C TYR A 263 26.49 6.34 13.39
N PRO A 264 26.71 7.65 13.56
CA PRO A 264 26.43 8.32 14.83
C PRO A 264 24.93 8.44 15.07
N ASN A 265 24.54 8.64 16.33
CA ASN A 265 23.16 8.89 16.69
C ASN A 265 22.80 10.37 16.45
N VAL A 266 22.73 10.76 15.18
CA VAL A 266 22.34 12.11 14.73
C VAL A 266 21.13 12.03 13.80
N HIS A 267 20.42 13.14 13.69
CA HIS A 267 19.28 13.36 12.79
C HIS A 267 19.66 14.14 11.52
N ASP A 268 20.94 14.53 11.38
CA ASP A 268 21.41 15.29 10.22
C ASP A 268 21.54 14.40 8.99
N LEU A 269 20.66 14.62 8.00
CA LEU A 269 20.60 13.80 6.80
C LEU A 269 21.86 13.95 5.92
N SER A 270 22.45 15.15 5.86
CA SER A 270 23.68 15.42 5.11
C SER A 270 24.88 14.63 5.65
N THR A 271 25.04 14.57 6.98
CA THR A 271 26.05 13.73 7.63
C THR A 271 25.83 12.25 7.30
N LEU A 272 24.61 11.76 7.38
CA LEU A 272 24.29 10.36 7.06
C LEU A 272 24.55 10.04 5.58
N ALA A 273 24.18 10.93 4.67
CA ALA A 273 24.47 10.81 3.24
C ALA A 273 25.98 10.77 2.96
N GLY A 274 26.76 11.61 3.65
CA GLY A 274 28.22 11.60 3.57
C GLY A 274 28.84 10.27 4.05
N ILE A 275 28.30 9.69 5.11
CA ILE A 275 28.72 8.36 5.60
C ILE A 275 28.35 7.27 4.59
N MET A 276 27.15 7.32 4.01
CA MET A 276 26.71 6.38 2.98
C MET A 276 27.62 6.42 1.75
N LYS A 277 27.92 7.62 1.26
CA LYS A 277 28.82 7.84 0.11
C LYS A 277 30.21 7.27 0.36
N LYS A 278 30.79 7.48 1.55
CA LYS A 278 32.13 6.96 1.89
C LYS A 278 32.12 5.46 2.22
N GLY A 279 31.06 4.99 2.88
CA GLY A 279 30.99 3.66 3.47
C GLY A 279 30.57 2.58 2.48
N ILE A 280 29.55 2.86 1.67
CA ILE A 280 28.97 1.91 0.71
C ILE A 280 29.01 2.40 -0.74
N LYS A 281 29.67 3.54 -1.00
CA LYS A 281 29.84 4.14 -2.35
C LYS A 281 28.56 4.57 -3.05
N VAL A 282 27.47 4.73 -2.28
CA VAL A 282 26.18 5.23 -2.77
C VAL A 282 25.99 6.65 -2.28
N ALA A 283 25.76 7.59 -3.19
CA ALA A 283 25.48 8.99 -2.86
C ALA A 283 23.97 9.25 -2.99
N PRO A 284 23.24 9.44 -1.88
CA PRO A 284 21.86 9.92 -1.94
C PRO A 284 21.78 11.23 -2.73
N ARG A 285 20.72 11.38 -3.52
CA ARG A 285 20.41 12.62 -4.24
C ARG A 285 20.37 13.82 -3.28
N GLU A 286 21.20 14.82 -3.55
CA GLU A 286 21.41 15.97 -2.67
C GLU A 286 20.15 16.81 -2.52
N ASP A 287 19.42 17.05 -3.61
CA ASP A 287 18.13 17.74 -3.62
C ASP A 287 17.10 17.07 -2.69
N CYS A 288 17.06 15.73 -2.69
CA CYS A 288 16.13 14.99 -1.84
C CYS A 288 16.56 15.02 -0.36
N VAL A 289 17.86 15.01 -0.09
CA VAL A 289 18.41 15.14 1.28
C VAL A 289 18.12 16.53 1.84
N GLU A 290 18.32 17.58 1.05
CA GLU A 290 18.06 18.96 1.44
C GLU A 290 16.56 19.20 1.66
N ILE A 291 15.73 18.89 0.68
CA ILE A 291 14.27 19.05 0.76
C ILE A 291 13.70 18.23 1.91
N GLY A 292 14.18 17.01 2.12
CA GLY A 292 13.72 16.11 3.17
C GLY A 292 14.16 16.50 4.59
N MET A 293 15.19 17.34 4.73
CA MET A 293 15.73 17.72 6.03
C MET A 293 14.72 18.56 6.83
N TRP A 294 14.43 18.13 8.06
CA TRP A 294 13.62 18.88 9.00
C TRP A 294 14.24 18.79 10.39
N PRO A 295 14.58 19.93 11.04
CA PRO A 295 15.24 19.91 12.32
C PRO A 295 14.31 19.38 13.42
N ALA A 296 14.88 18.65 14.39
CA ALA A 296 14.12 18.06 15.48
C ALA A 296 13.43 19.11 16.37
N SER A 297 14.02 20.31 16.49
CA SER A 297 13.43 21.43 17.26
C SER A 297 12.16 21.99 16.61
N ALA A 298 12.06 21.96 15.27
CA ALA A 298 10.89 22.45 14.54
C ALA A 298 9.61 21.60 14.75
N ARG A 299 9.65 20.57 15.60
CA ARG A 299 8.45 19.92 16.13
C ARG A 299 7.78 20.72 17.25
N TYR A 300 8.57 21.50 17.98
CA TYR A 300 8.15 22.22 19.19
C TYR A 300 8.10 23.72 18.98
N ASP A 301 8.78 24.23 17.95
CA ASP A 301 8.81 25.64 17.59
C ASP A 301 7.69 25.99 16.59
N ASP A 302 7.30 27.27 16.53
CA ASP A 302 6.38 27.84 15.53
C ASP A 302 7.00 27.92 14.11
N THR A 303 7.90 27.00 13.77
CA THR A 303 8.54 26.96 12.44
C THR A 303 7.46 26.69 11.39
N ARG A 304 7.21 27.69 10.55
CA ARG A 304 6.22 27.59 9.48
C ARG A 304 6.76 26.75 8.32
N THR A 305 5.88 25.95 7.74
CA THR A 305 6.12 25.20 6.50
C THR A 305 4.86 25.31 5.65
N THR A 306 5.05 25.25 4.34
CA THR A 306 3.99 25.34 3.34
C THR A 306 3.55 23.95 2.88
N LEU A 307 2.40 23.90 2.19
CA LEU A 307 1.91 22.67 1.58
C LEU A 307 2.90 22.09 0.56
N ASP A 308 3.47 22.95 -0.31
CA ASP A 308 4.42 22.52 -1.33
C ASP A 308 5.69 21.94 -0.70
N GLU A 309 6.27 22.58 0.32
CA GLU A 309 7.43 22.05 1.04
C GLU A 309 7.17 20.68 1.69
N CYS A 310 5.95 20.45 2.19
CA CYS A 310 5.53 19.15 2.71
C CYS A 310 5.39 18.10 1.60
N LEU A 311 4.78 18.47 0.48
CA LEU A 311 4.60 17.59 -0.67
C LEU A 311 5.95 17.18 -1.25
N GLN A 312 6.85 18.14 -1.46
CA GLN A 312 8.21 17.88 -1.95
C GLN A 312 9.01 17.02 -0.97
N ALA A 313 8.90 17.23 0.35
CA ALA A 313 9.55 16.36 1.33
C ALA A 313 9.01 14.92 1.30
N ASN A 314 7.69 14.76 1.16
CA ASN A 314 7.09 13.45 1.02
C ASN A 314 7.58 12.74 -0.25
N HIS A 315 7.59 13.45 -1.39
CA HIS A 315 8.08 12.92 -2.66
C HIS A 315 9.59 12.64 -2.63
N ALA A 316 10.39 13.40 -1.89
CA ALA A 316 11.82 13.14 -1.70
C ALA A 316 12.09 11.75 -1.10
N VAL A 317 11.21 11.26 -0.22
CA VAL A 317 11.29 9.87 0.30
C VAL A 317 11.16 8.86 -0.84
N LEU A 318 10.17 9.05 -1.72
CA LEU A 318 9.93 8.16 -2.87
C LEU A 318 11.07 8.23 -3.89
N ARG A 319 11.55 9.43 -4.22
CA ARG A 319 12.67 9.66 -5.14
C ARG A 319 13.95 8.97 -4.65
N LEU A 320 14.25 9.02 -3.35
CA LEU A 320 15.40 8.32 -2.78
C LEU A 320 15.21 6.79 -2.80
N ALA A 321 14.03 6.29 -2.46
CA ALA A 321 13.74 4.87 -2.53
C ALA A 321 13.82 4.34 -3.98
N GLU A 322 13.35 5.12 -4.96
CA GLU A 322 13.51 4.80 -6.39
C GLU A 322 14.98 4.87 -6.83
N GLN A 323 15.74 5.87 -6.39
CA GLN A 323 17.17 5.94 -6.66
C GLN A 323 17.86 4.66 -6.16
N PHE A 324 17.62 4.28 -4.90
CA PHE A 324 18.24 3.11 -4.29
C PHE A 324 17.76 1.79 -4.90
N SER A 325 16.56 1.74 -5.49
CA SER A 325 16.10 0.54 -6.18
C SER A 325 16.82 0.28 -7.50
N LYS A 326 17.42 1.32 -8.09
CA LYS A 326 18.15 1.28 -9.37
C LYS A 326 19.67 1.37 -9.21
N ASP A 327 20.17 1.55 -7.99
CA ASP A 327 21.60 1.66 -7.71
C ASP A 327 22.24 0.27 -7.56
N ASP A 328 23.20 -0.04 -8.44
CA ASP A 328 23.84 -1.37 -8.50
C ASP A 328 24.46 -1.79 -7.16
N MET A 329 25.08 -0.86 -6.42
CA MET A 329 25.71 -1.17 -5.13
C MET A 329 24.64 -1.51 -4.07
N VAL A 330 23.48 -0.86 -4.12
CA VAL A 330 22.36 -1.19 -3.23
C VAL A 330 21.76 -2.54 -3.60
N VAL A 331 21.61 -2.84 -4.88
CA VAL A 331 21.10 -4.13 -5.36
C VAL A 331 22.02 -5.27 -4.92
N GLU A 332 23.33 -5.14 -5.17
CA GLU A 332 24.34 -6.10 -4.72
C GLU A 332 24.32 -6.30 -3.20
N LEU A 333 24.18 -5.21 -2.45
CA LEU A 333 24.10 -5.26 -0.99
C LEU A 333 22.89 -6.08 -0.52
N LEU A 334 21.72 -5.87 -1.13
CA LEU A 334 20.49 -6.57 -0.79
C LEU A 334 20.55 -8.05 -1.18
N ASP A 335 21.12 -8.38 -2.33
CA ASP A 335 21.28 -9.76 -2.77
C ASP A 335 22.29 -10.52 -1.89
N GLY A 336 23.41 -9.88 -1.56
CA GLY A 336 24.39 -10.43 -0.62
C GLY A 336 23.84 -10.62 0.80
N ALA A 337 22.90 -9.76 1.22
CA ALA A 337 22.20 -9.92 2.50
C ALA A 337 21.12 -11.01 2.46
N ARG A 338 20.51 -11.28 1.30
CA ARG A 338 19.52 -12.36 1.12
C ARG A 338 20.17 -13.75 1.15
N ALA A 339 21.44 -13.85 0.75
CA ALA A 339 22.19 -15.11 0.74
C ALA A 339 22.71 -15.56 2.12
N LYS A 340 22.62 -14.68 3.14
CA LYS A 340 23.08 -14.92 4.52
C LYS A 340 21.89 -15.23 5.43
#